data_AF-L8LJX9-F1
#
_entry.id   AF-L8LJX9-F1
#
_cell.length_a   1.000
_cell.length_b   1.000
_cell.length_c   1.000
_cell.angle_alpha   90.00
_cell.angle_beta   90.00
_cell.angle_gamma   90.00
#
_symmetry.space_group_name_H-M   'P 1'
#
loop_
_entity.id
_entity.type
_entity.pdbx_description
1 polymer ?
#
loop_
_entity_poly.entity_id
_entity_poly.type
_entity_poly.pdbx_seq_one_letter_code
_entity_poly.pdbx_strand_id
1 'polypeptide(L)'
;MQLSKLIRVTTIVATTLAGVFGLSSVNASLFEETEVDQSKFAAIARPFGSNQYNLLIVEQIADKRDCWSEVQVDSGTVIIEPLLLNFDFTGICQRNTDSNGYSIRVNGQDLGLDYILNVEEREGELVLVGVPRSDRSLPEILIGSTKGMSRGFLKIHLNPGWVFTKRTFNGNVLGHVYLSTINPEVTAEPSPGGVSQVPSVPDVPSVPSVPSVPSVPSIPVLPGGTETTEPTDPTTIPTEPTKPSQPSAPTAPGTTKVPDPTVDPTVPTDPTAPADPTLPTTP
;
A
#
# COMPACT_ATOMS: atom_id res chain seq x y z
N MET A 1 -85.87 -10.91 54.74
CA MET A 1 -84.96 -9.74 54.64
C MET A 1 -83.79 -10.15 53.76
N GLN A 2 -83.79 -9.68 52.51
CA GLN A 2 -82.84 -8.68 51.94
C GLN A 2 -81.42 -9.25 51.75
N LEU A 3 -81.03 -9.70 50.55
CA LEU A 3 -80.56 -8.95 49.36
C LEU A 3 -79.11 -8.45 49.50
N SER A 4 -78.16 -9.01 48.72
CA SER A 4 -77.28 -8.21 47.85
C SER A 4 -76.24 -9.04 47.05
N LYS A 5 -76.39 -8.94 45.72
CA LYS A 5 -75.40 -8.60 44.68
C LYS A 5 -74.32 -9.62 44.23
N LEU A 6 -74.38 -9.87 42.92
CA LEU A 6 -73.37 -10.43 42.02
C LEU A 6 -72.02 -9.70 42.11
N ILE A 7 -70.93 -10.46 41.94
CA ILE A 7 -69.74 -10.01 41.21
C ILE A 7 -69.25 -11.17 40.33
N ARG A 8 -69.29 -10.97 39.01
CA ARG A 8 -68.61 -11.80 38.02
C ARG A 8 -67.15 -11.32 37.94
N VAL A 9 -66.19 -12.23 38.11
CA VAL A 9 -64.78 -11.94 37.89
C VAL A 9 -64.37 -12.63 36.59
N THR A 10 -64.15 -11.84 35.55
CA THR A 10 -63.61 -12.29 34.26
C THR A 10 -62.09 -12.13 34.33
N THR A 11 -61.36 -13.24 34.41
CA THR A 11 -59.90 -13.24 34.45
C THR A 11 -59.34 -13.02 33.04
N ILE A 12 -58.80 -11.84 32.76
CA ILE A 12 -58.01 -11.54 31.56
C ILE A 12 -56.56 -11.94 31.86
N VAL A 13 -56.07 -13.01 31.23
CA VAL A 13 -54.65 -13.37 31.27
C VAL A 13 -53.95 -12.58 30.17
N ALA A 14 -53.23 -11.52 30.55
CA ALA A 14 -52.36 -10.77 29.65
C ALA A 14 -50.96 -11.41 29.65
N THR A 15 -50.67 -12.26 28.67
CA THR A 15 -49.31 -12.75 28.40
C THR A 15 -48.51 -11.66 27.70
N THR A 16 -47.69 -10.93 28.45
CA THR A 16 -46.67 -10.01 27.91
C THR A 16 -45.47 -10.80 27.43
N LEU A 17 -45.35 -11.00 26.12
CA LEU A 17 -44.15 -11.56 25.51
C LEU A 17 -43.10 -10.44 25.41
N ALA A 18 -42.19 -10.37 26.39
CA ALA A 18 -41.04 -9.47 26.36
C ALA A 18 -40.00 -10.02 25.37
N GLY A 19 -40.11 -9.64 24.10
CA GLY A 19 -39.08 -9.89 23.09
C GLY A 19 -37.90 -8.96 23.32
N VAL A 20 -36.82 -9.46 23.92
CA VAL A 20 -35.53 -8.78 23.93
C VAL A 20 -34.90 -8.94 22.54
N PHE A 21 -35.23 -8.02 21.63
CA PHE A 21 -34.45 -7.86 20.41
C PHE A 21 -33.14 -7.16 20.79
N GLY A 22 -32.06 -7.94 20.87
CA GLY A 22 -30.72 -7.37 20.90
C GLY A 22 -30.49 -6.65 19.57
N LEU A 23 -30.47 -5.32 19.61
CA LEU A 23 -30.03 -4.51 18.47
C LEU A 23 -28.51 -4.68 18.38
N SER A 24 -28.04 -5.58 17.53
CA SER A 24 -26.66 -5.57 17.10
C SER A 24 -26.41 -4.23 16.41
N SER A 25 -25.48 -3.44 16.95
CA SER A 25 -24.99 -2.24 16.27
C SER A 25 -24.26 -2.67 15.00
N VAL A 26 -24.93 -2.56 13.86
CA VAL A 26 -24.26 -2.60 12.56
C VAL A 26 -23.52 -1.28 12.42
N ASN A 27 -22.19 -1.29 12.52
CA ASN A 27 -21.39 -0.16 12.05
C ASN A 27 -21.56 -0.11 10.53
N ALA A 28 -22.55 0.64 10.05
CA ALA A 28 -22.70 0.90 8.64
C ALA A 28 -21.52 1.79 8.22
N SER A 29 -20.47 1.16 7.68
CA SER A 29 -19.49 1.89 6.90
C SER A 29 -20.25 2.66 5.82
N LEU A 30 -20.03 3.98 5.71
CA LEU A 30 -20.66 4.82 4.68
C LEU A 30 -20.46 4.23 3.28
N PHE A 31 -19.33 3.54 3.09
CA PHE A 31 -19.00 2.82 1.87
C PHE A 31 -19.05 1.32 2.08
N GLU A 32 -19.71 0.65 1.16
CA GLU A 32 -19.73 -0.80 1.04
C GLU A 32 -18.58 -1.26 0.12
N GLU A 33 -18.47 -2.58 -0.07
CA GLU A 33 -17.59 -3.17 -1.08
C GLU A 33 -18.34 -4.22 -1.90
N THR A 34 -17.88 -4.46 -3.12
CA THR A 34 -18.34 -5.57 -3.97
C THR A 34 -17.17 -6.43 -4.41
N GLU A 35 -17.41 -7.73 -4.49
CA GLU A 35 -16.47 -8.67 -5.08
C GLU A 35 -16.23 -8.34 -6.55
N VAL A 36 -15.01 -8.61 -7.02
CA VAL A 36 -14.58 -8.44 -8.40
C VAL A 36 -13.88 -9.69 -8.91
N ASP A 37 -13.83 -9.82 -10.24
CA ASP A 37 -13.04 -10.87 -10.89
C ASP A 37 -11.55 -10.61 -10.67
N GLN A 38 -10.92 -11.44 -9.84
CA GLN A 38 -9.51 -11.32 -9.48
C GLN A 38 -8.57 -11.41 -10.69
N SER A 39 -8.97 -12.12 -11.75
CA SER A 39 -8.17 -12.25 -12.97
C SER A 39 -8.06 -10.95 -13.76
N LYS A 40 -8.96 -9.99 -13.50
CA LYS A 40 -8.95 -8.66 -14.12
C LYS A 40 -8.07 -7.67 -13.37
N PHE A 41 -7.40 -8.06 -12.28
CA PHE A 41 -6.59 -7.15 -11.47
C PHE A 41 -5.14 -7.62 -11.35
N ALA A 42 -4.24 -6.64 -11.33
CA ALA A 42 -2.84 -6.85 -11.00
C ALA A 42 -2.37 -5.81 -9.97
N ALA A 43 -1.80 -6.27 -8.85
CA ALA A 43 -1.01 -5.44 -7.94
C ALA A 43 0.45 -5.45 -8.41
N ILE A 44 1.03 -4.27 -8.57
CA ILE A 44 2.31 -4.08 -9.24
C ILE A 44 3.18 -3.18 -8.37
N ALA A 45 4.39 -3.64 -8.06
CA ALA A 45 5.45 -2.80 -7.52
C ALA A 45 6.08 -2.00 -8.67
N ARG A 46 5.73 -0.71 -8.76
CA ARG A 46 6.24 0.21 -9.78
C ARG A 46 7.48 0.93 -9.25
N PRO A 47 8.63 0.87 -9.95
CA PRO A 47 9.79 1.68 -9.63
C PRO A 47 9.45 3.18 -9.61
N PHE A 48 9.91 3.88 -8.58
CA PHE A 48 9.75 5.31 -8.40
C PHE A 48 11.04 5.89 -7.80
N GLY A 49 11.52 7.02 -8.32
CA GLY A 49 12.73 7.65 -7.82
C GLY A 49 13.98 6.74 -7.86
N SER A 50 14.87 6.92 -6.89
CA SER A 50 16.10 6.14 -6.75
C SER A 50 15.87 4.94 -5.82
N ASN A 51 15.65 3.75 -6.39
CA ASN A 51 15.42 2.49 -5.67
C ASN A 51 14.21 2.49 -4.72
N GLN A 52 13.16 3.25 -5.03
CA GLN A 52 11.89 3.16 -4.29
C GLN A 52 10.82 2.52 -5.18
N TYR A 53 9.76 2.03 -4.55
CA TYR A 53 8.64 1.43 -5.24
C TYR A 53 7.34 1.97 -4.67
N ASN A 54 6.37 2.20 -5.56
CA ASN A 54 4.99 2.52 -5.19
C ASN A 54 4.08 1.40 -5.68
N LEU A 55 2.96 1.20 -4.98
CA LEU A 55 1.91 0.31 -5.46
C LEU A 55 1.20 0.95 -6.66
N LEU A 56 1.05 0.15 -7.70
CA LEU A 56 0.18 0.40 -8.85
C LEU A 56 -0.81 -0.76 -8.92
N ILE A 57 -2.11 -0.47 -8.92
CA ILE A 57 -3.13 -1.46 -9.25
C ILE A 57 -3.67 -1.14 -10.64
N VAL A 58 -3.73 -2.15 -11.50
CA VAL A 58 -4.33 -2.08 -12.83
C VAL A 58 -5.52 -3.02 -12.88
N GLU A 59 -6.61 -2.56 -13.50
CA GLU A 59 -7.83 -3.31 -13.76
C GLU A 59 -8.07 -3.40 -15.27
N GLN A 60 -8.39 -4.59 -15.76
CA GLN A 60 -8.86 -4.87 -17.13
C GLN A 60 -10.38 -4.70 -17.18
N ILE A 61 -10.87 -3.61 -17.78
CA ILE A 61 -12.30 -3.31 -17.90
C ILE A 61 -12.92 -4.05 -19.08
N ALA A 62 -12.24 -4.05 -20.23
CA ALA A 62 -12.76 -4.62 -21.47
C ALA A 62 -11.71 -5.43 -22.22
N ASP A 63 -12.10 -6.55 -22.82
CA ASP A 63 -11.20 -7.51 -23.48
C ASP A 63 -10.84 -7.11 -24.92
N LYS A 64 -10.72 -5.81 -25.18
CA LYS A 64 -10.33 -5.26 -26.48
C LYS A 64 -8.82 -5.31 -26.68
N ARG A 65 -8.05 -5.14 -25.60
CA ARG A 65 -6.59 -5.17 -25.58
C ARG A 65 -6.11 -5.40 -24.14
N ASP A 66 -5.08 -6.22 -23.98
CA ASP A 66 -4.50 -6.49 -22.67
C ASP A 66 -3.87 -5.24 -22.07
N CYS A 67 -4.17 -5.00 -20.79
CA CYS A 67 -3.65 -3.87 -20.04
C CYS A 67 -2.22 -4.11 -19.54
N TRP A 68 -1.83 -5.37 -19.35
CA TRP A 68 -0.48 -5.80 -19.00
C TRP A 68 -0.18 -7.19 -19.55
N SER A 69 1.10 -7.55 -19.58
CA SER A 69 1.56 -8.94 -19.77
C SER A 69 2.44 -9.36 -18.60
N GLU A 70 2.59 -10.67 -18.40
CA GLU A 70 3.38 -11.25 -17.32
C GLU A 70 4.55 -12.07 -17.91
N VAL A 71 5.75 -11.87 -17.36
CA VAL A 71 6.95 -12.62 -17.73
C VAL A 71 7.56 -13.25 -16.47
N GLN A 72 7.50 -14.58 -16.40
CA GLN A 72 8.10 -15.33 -15.30
C GLN A 72 9.64 -15.29 -15.40
N VAL A 73 10.32 -14.91 -14.33
CA VAL A 73 11.80 -14.86 -14.27
C VAL A 73 12.38 -16.12 -13.62
N ASP A 74 11.79 -16.53 -12.49
CA ASP A 74 12.16 -17.73 -11.73
C ASP A 74 10.91 -18.40 -11.14
N SER A 75 11.04 -19.29 -10.16
CA SER A 75 9.90 -20.04 -9.60
C SER A 75 8.83 -19.19 -8.91
N GLY A 76 9.09 -17.92 -8.62
CA GLY A 76 8.15 -17.03 -7.93
C GLY A 76 8.06 -15.63 -8.55
N THR A 77 9.18 -15.06 -8.99
CA THR A 77 9.26 -13.67 -9.45
C THR A 77 8.65 -13.49 -10.83
N VAL A 78 7.72 -12.54 -10.94
CA VAL A 78 7.06 -12.16 -12.20
C VAL A 78 7.31 -10.68 -12.50
N ILE A 79 7.83 -10.41 -13.70
CA ILE A 79 7.89 -9.06 -14.26
C ILE A 79 6.56 -8.76 -14.96
N ILE A 80 6.07 -7.54 -14.78
CA ILE A 80 4.88 -7.03 -15.45
C ILE A 80 5.32 -6.05 -16.54
N GLU A 81 4.84 -6.23 -17.77
CA GLU A 81 4.96 -5.18 -18.80
C GLU A 81 3.66 -4.38 -18.86
N PRO A 82 3.66 -3.08 -18.54
CA PRO A 82 2.45 -2.25 -18.52
C PRO A 82 2.04 -1.82 -19.94
N LEU A 83 1.40 -2.73 -20.68
CA LEU A 83 0.96 -2.53 -22.07
C LEU A 83 0.05 -1.30 -22.25
N LEU A 84 -0.72 -0.94 -21.22
CA LEU A 84 -1.59 0.25 -21.19
C LEU A 84 -0.89 1.57 -21.49
N LEU A 85 0.45 1.62 -21.40
CA LEU A 85 1.23 2.82 -21.71
C LEU A 85 1.40 3.06 -23.23
N ASN A 86 1.01 2.07 -24.05
CA ASN A 86 1.26 2.06 -25.49
C ASN A 86 0.01 2.35 -26.34
N PHE A 87 -1.11 2.71 -25.72
CA PHE A 87 -2.37 3.01 -26.42
C PHE A 87 -3.30 3.89 -25.57
N ASP A 88 -4.35 4.42 -26.20
CA ASP A 88 -5.45 5.05 -25.47
C ASP A 88 -6.26 3.97 -24.74
N PHE A 89 -6.02 3.86 -23.44
CA PHE A 89 -6.62 2.85 -22.58
C PHE A 89 -8.03 3.20 -22.09
N THR A 90 -8.61 4.33 -22.53
CA THR A 90 -9.94 4.79 -22.10
C THR A 90 -11.01 3.72 -22.34
N GLY A 91 -11.69 3.32 -21.25
CA GLY A 91 -12.73 2.28 -21.29
C GLY A 91 -12.20 0.84 -21.47
N ILE A 92 -10.88 0.65 -21.49
CA ILE A 92 -10.23 -0.66 -21.63
C ILE A 92 -9.50 -1.04 -20.34
N CYS A 93 -8.74 -0.09 -19.78
CA CYS A 93 -7.98 -0.28 -18.55
C CYS A 93 -8.33 0.82 -17.53
N GLN A 94 -8.30 0.47 -16.25
CA GLN A 94 -8.27 1.43 -15.16
C GLN A 94 -6.93 1.29 -14.42
N ARG A 95 -6.38 2.41 -13.97
CA ARG A 95 -5.13 2.42 -13.18
C ARG A 95 -5.29 3.32 -11.97
N ASN A 96 -4.81 2.84 -10.83
CA ASN A 96 -4.77 3.59 -9.58
C ASN A 96 -3.29 3.80 -9.24
N THR A 97 -2.79 5.01 -9.49
CA THR A 97 -1.34 5.30 -9.51
C THR A 97 -0.78 5.92 -8.24
N ASP A 98 -1.67 6.31 -7.31
CA ASP A 98 -1.37 6.95 -6.03
C ASP A 98 -2.09 6.25 -4.88
N SER A 99 -1.68 6.59 -3.66
CA SER A 99 -2.16 5.98 -2.42
C SER A 99 -3.61 6.31 -2.06
N ASN A 100 -4.27 7.23 -2.75
CA ASN A 100 -5.69 7.53 -2.53
C ASN A 100 -6.61 6.60 -3.33
N GLY A 101 -6.09 5.93 -4.36
CA GLY A 101 -6.86 5.01 -5.19
C GLY A 101 -7.11 3.64 -4.55
N TYR A 102 -6.47 3.34 -3.42
CA TYR A 102 -6.60 2.05 -2.76
C TYR A 102 -6.47 2.14 -1.24
N SER A 103 -7.12 1.22 -0.51
CA SER A 103 -6.95 1.09 0.95
C SER A 103 -7.14 -0.36 1.41
N ILE A 104 -6.84 -0.61 2.68
CA ILE A 104 -6.96 -1.92 3.32
C ILE A 104 -8.37 -2.06 3.89
N ARG A 105 -8.99 -3.22 3.74
CA ARG A 105 -10.26 -3.55 4.38
C ARG A 105 -10.17 -4.90 5.10
N VAL A 106 -10.47 -4.91 6.39
CA VAL A 106 -10.36 -6.11 7.22
C VAL A 106 -11.67 -6.33 7.94
N ASN A 107 -12.26 -7.53 7.80
CA ASN A 107 -13.55 -7.88 8.41
C ASN A 107 -14.66 -6.85 8.13
N GLY A 108 -14.68 -6.30 6.91
CA GLY A 108 -15.62 -5.26 6.48
C GLY A 108 -15.31 -3.84 6.98
N GLN A 109 -14.28 -3.63 7.80
CA GLN A 109 -13.82 -2.32 8.26
C GLN A 109 -12.77 -1.72 7.31
N ASP A 110 -13.04 -0.53 6.77
CA ASP A 110 -12.07 0.24 5.97
C ASP A 110 -11.01 0.85 6.88
N LEU A 111 -9.75 0.47 6.68
CA LEU A 111 -8.60 0.92 7.46
C LEU A 111 -7.81 2.03 6.76
N GLY A 112 -8.34 2.64 5.68
CA GLY A 112 -7.61 3.66 4.91
C GLY A 112 -7.19 4.92 5.69
N LEU A 113 -7.88 5.21 6.80
CA LEU A 113 -7.55 6.32 7.71
C LEU A 113 -6.55 5.92 8.80
N ASP A 114 -6.42 4.62 9.08
CA ASP A 114 -5.59 4.10 10.17
C ASP A 114 -4.23 3.60 9.64
N TYR A 115 -4.22 3.08 8.42
CA TYR A 115 -3.07 2.47 7.77
C TYR A 115 -2.75 3.13 6.42
N ILE A 116 -1.46 3.13 6.07
CA ILE A 116 -0.95 3.49 4.75
C ILE A 116 -0.32 2.26 4.09
N LEU A 117 -0.52 2.11 2.78
CA LEU A 117 0.08 1.04 1.99
C LEU A 117 1.47 1.45 1.51
N ASN A 118 2.48 0.64 1.84
CA ASN A 118 3.85 0.79 1.40
C ASN A 118 4.33 -0.44 0.64
N VAL A 119 5.24 -0.23 -0.31
CA VAL A 119 6.02 -1.30 -0.91
C VAL A 119 7.45 -1.18 -0.39
N GLU A 120 7.90 -2.19 0.34
CA GLU A 120 9.18 -2.17 1.05
C GLU A 120 10.05 -3.35 0.63
N GLU A 121 11.36 -3.14 0.50
CA GLU A 121 12.30 -4.21 0.22
C GLU A 121 12.64 -4.93 1.54
N ARG A 122 12.40 -6.25 1.59
CA ARG A 122 12.70 -7.12 2.73
C ARG A 122 13.25 -8.45 2.22
N GLU A 123 14.34 -8.92 2.83
CA GLU A 123 14.89 -10.27 2.60
C GLU A 123 15.09 -10.66 1.11
N GLY A 124 15.37 -9.68 0.24
CA GLY A 124 15.58 -9.95 -1.19
C GLY A 124 14.29 -10.11 -2.01
N GLU A 125 13.17 -9.58 -1.53
CA GLU A 125 11.93 -9.34 -2.27
C GLU A 125 11.29 -7.99 -1.91
N LEU A 126 10.26 -7.58 -2.64
CA LEU A 126 9.40 -6.47 -2.23
C LEU A 126 8.16 -7.03 -1.55
N VAL A 127 7.79 -6.45 -0.41
CA VAL A 127 6.55 -6.75 0.30
C VAL A 127 5.58 -5.58 0.19
N LEU A 128 4.30 -5.90 0.04
CA LEU A 128 3.21 -4.95 0.20
C LEU A 128 2.71 -5.01 1.63
N VAL A 129 2.85 -3.90 2.34
CA VAL A 129 2.59 -3.83 3.78
C VAL A 129 1.69 -2.64 4.12
N GLY A 130 0.74 -2.87 5.01
CA GLY A 130 -0.01 -1.83 5.69
C GLY A 130 0.75 -1.35 6.92
N VAL A 131 1.16 -0.09 6.95
CA VAL A 131 1.86 0.54 8.08
C VAL A 131 0.91 1.47 8.83
N PRO A 132 0.84 1.42 10.18
CA PRO A 132 0.01 2.35 10.96
C PRO A 132 0.44 3.80 10.73
N ARG A 133 -0.53 4.69 10.49
CA ARG A 133 -0.26 6.12 10.22
C ARG A 133 0.17 6.90 11.46
N SER A 134 -0.31 6.54 12.64
CA SER A 134 -0.10 7.33 13.86
C SER A 134 0.24 6.46 15.06
N ASP A 135 -0.53 5.39 15.30
CA ASP A 135 -0.29 4.49 16.42
C ASP A 135 0.74 3.41 16.04
N ARG A 136 2.01 3.66 16.37
CA ARG A 136 3.12 2.74 16.11
C ARG A 136 3.10 1.49 16.99
N SER A 137 2.18 1.38 17.96
CA SER A 137 2.02 0.16 18.74
C SER A 137 1.22 -0.92 18.00
N LEU A 138 0.46 -0.52 16.98
CA LEU A 138 -0.25 -1.45 16.12
C LEU A 138 0.72 -2.22 15.22
N PRO A 139 0.45 -3.51 14.94
CA PRO A 139 1.28 -4.28 14.04
C PRO A 139 1.13 -3.80 12.59
N GLU A 140 2.18 -4.00 11.82
CA GLU A 140 2.12 -3.97 10.37
C GLU A 140 1.27 -5.13 9.83
N ILE A 141 0.65 -4.92 8.67
CA ILE A 141 -0.21 -5.91 8.02
C ILE A 141 0.47 -6.35 6.71
N LEU A 142 0.99 -7.57 6.67
CA LEU A 142 1.58 -8.13 5.46
C LEU A 142 0.50 -8.62 4.48
N ILE A 143 0.44 -8.01 3.31
CA ILE A 143 -0.65 -8.23 2.33
C ILE A 143 -0.21 -9.08 1.15
N GLY A 144 1.05 -8.98 0.74
CA GLY A 144 1.58 -9.75 -0.38
C GLY A 144 3.08 -9.50 -0.60
N SER A 145 3.68 -10.23 -1.54
CA SER A 145 5.09 -10.06 -1.89
C SER A 145 5.39 -10.42 -3.35
N THR A 146 6.54 -9.96 -3.86
CA THR A 146 6.97 -10.21 -5.24
C THR A 146 7.63 -11.58 -5.43
N LYS A 147 7.85 -12.34 -4.35
CA LYS A 147 8.48 -13.67 -4.33
C LYS A 147 9.93 -13.67 -4.83
N GLY A 148 10.53 -12.50 -4.90
CA GLY A 148 11.93 -12.25 -5.29
C GLY A 148 12.13 -10.84 -5.84
N MET A 149 13.38 -10.51 -6.17
CA MET A 149 13.78 -9.22 -6.73
C MET A 149 14.19 -9.32 -8.18
N SER A 150 13.74 -8.35 -8.98
CA SER A 150 14.24 -8.10 -10.33
C SER A 150 14.12 -6.61 -10.66
N ARG A 151 14.59 -6.20 -11.84
CA ARG A 151 14.44 -4.83 -12.32
C ARG A 151 13.09 -4.64 -13.00
N GLY A 152 12.54 -3.43 -12.91
CA GLY A 152 11.30 -3.06 -13.60
C GLY A 152 10.08 -3.20 -12.71
N PHE A 153 8.92 -3.39 -13.34
CA PHE A 153 7.65 -3.55 -12.63
C PHE A 153 7.50 -5.01 -12.22
N LEU A 154 7.28 -5.26 -10.93
CA LEU A 154 7.14 -6.61 -10.40
C LEU A 154 5.70 -6.88 -9.99
N LYS A 155 5.20 -8.09 -10.24
CA LYS A 155 3.90 -8.52 -9.74
C LYS A 155 3.99 -8.72 -8.24
N ILE A 156 3.04 -8.16 -7.50
CA ILE A 156 2.85 -8.45 -6.09
C ILE A 156 1.81 -9.57 -6.00
N HIS A 157 2.23 -10.72 -5.49
CA HIS A 157 1.34 -11.84 -5.20
C HIS A 157 0.68 -11.59 -3.85
N LEU A 158 -0.65 -11.41 -3.85
CA LEU A 158 -1.40 -11.29 -2.62
C LEU A 158 -1.26 -12.58 -1.79
N ASN A 159 -1.11 -12.42 -0.48
CA ASN A 159 -1.07 -13.53 0.44
C ASN A 159 -2.43 -14.26 0.47
N PRO A 160 -2.47 -15.56 0.79
CA PRO A 160 -3.71 -16.30 0.91
C PRO A 160 -4.74 -15.58 1.79
N GLY A 161 -5.99 -15.49 1.33
CA GLY A 161 -7.07 -14.78 2.03
C GLY A 161 -7.21 -13.30 1.68
N TRP A 162 -6.23 -12.70 1.00
CA TRP A 162 -6.33 -11.36 0.46
C TRP A 162 -6.90 -11.37 -0.96
N VAL A 163 -7.85 -10.48 -1.22
CA VAL A 163 -8.49 -10.31 -2.52
C VAL A 163 -8.66 -8.84 -2.86
N PHE A 164 -8.82 -8.53 -4.14
CA PHE A 164 -9.32 -7.23 -4.58
C PHE A 164 -10.83 -7.16 -4.39
N THR A 165 -11.34 -6.01 -3.96
CA THR A 165 -12.76 -5.65 -4.06
C THR A 165 -12.87 -4.19 -4.51
N LYS A 166 -14.07 -3.74 -4.89
CA LYS A 166 -14.30 -2.33 -5.23
C LYS A 166 -15.24 -1.66 -4.26
N ARG A 167 -14.92 -0.41 -3.93
CA ARG A 167 -15.78 0.45 -3.13
C ARG A 167 -17.11 0.68 -3.84
N THR A 168 -18.19 0.62 -3.08
CA THR A 168 -19.54 0.92 -3.56
C THR A 168 -20.21 2.01 -2.71
N PHE A 169 -21.06 2.80 -3.35
CA PHE A 169 -21.89 3.80 -2.68
C PHE A 169 -23.27 3.85 -3.35
N ASN A 170 -24.33 3.60 -2.57
CA ASN A 170 -25.72 3.55 -3.06
C ASN A 170 -25.88 2.64 -4.29
N GLY A 171 -25.25 1.47 -4.28
CA GLY A 171 -25.28 0.50 -5.38
C GLY A 171 -24.38 0.83 -6.59
N ASN A 172 -23.69 1.97 -6.60
CA ASN A 172 -22.75 2.31 -7.67
C ASN A 172 -21.34 1.84 -7.32
N VAL A 173 -20.69 1.19 -8.28
CA VAL A 173 -19.27 0.80 -8.19
C VAL A 173 -18.39 2.01 -8.46
N LEU A 174 -17.48 2.31 -7.54
CA LEU A 174 -16.54 3.43 -7.64
C LEU A 174 -15.16 2.96 -8.12
N GLY A 175 -14.27 3.90 -8.38
CA GLY A 175 -12.89 3.61 -8.82
C GLY A 175 -11.92 3.20 -7.70
N HIS A 176 -12.32 3.29 -6.44
CA HIS A 176 -11.46 2.93 -5.29
C HIS A 176 -11.42 1.41 -5.12
N VAL A 177 -10.21 0.86 -5.01
CA VAL A 177 -9.97 -0.57 -4.85
C VAL A 177 -9.61 -0.87 -3.40
N TYR A 178 -10.20 -1.90 -2.81
CA TYR A 178 -9.75 -2.41 -1.53
C TYR A 178 -8.85 -3.64 -1.73
N LEU A 179 -7.83 -3.74 -0.88
CA LEU A 179 -7.21 -5.02 -0.56
C LEU A 179 -7.94 -5.55 0.68
N SER A 180 -8.75 -6.57 0.48
CA SER A 180 -9.73 -7.04 1.47
C SER A 180 -9.39 -8.43 2.00
N THR A 181 -9.64 -8.64 3.29
CA THR A 181 -9.61 -9.97 3.93
C THR A 181 -10.66 -10.09 5.03
N ILE A 182 -11.24 -11.28 5.18
CA ILE A 182 -12.13 -11.66 6.30
C ILE A 182 -11.42 -12.52 7.36
N ASN A 183 -10.18 -12.90 7.09
CA ASN A 183 -9.36 -13.65 8.02
C ASN A 183 -7.99 -13.00 8.06
N PRO A 184 -7.84 -11.91 8.83
CA PRO A 184 -6.54 -11.37 9.14
C PRO A 184 -5.91 -12.32 10.17
N GLU A 185 -5.50 -13.52 9.77
CA GLU A 185 -4.36 -14.11 10.48
C GLU A 185 -3.23 -13.12 10.21
N VAL A 186 -3.10 -12.16 11.13
CA VAL A 186 -2.15 -11.08 11.07
C VAL A 186 -0.81 -11.79 11.04
N THR A 187 -0.24 -11.98 9.85
CA THR A 187 1.19 -12.11 9.62
C THR A 187 1.80 -10.77 10.02
N ALA A 188 1.68 -10.44 11.31
CA ALA A 188 2.51 -9.49 12.00
C ALA A 188 3.85 -10.22 12.04
N GLU A 189 4.65 -10.03 11.00
CA GLU A 189 6.07 -10.14 11.22
C GLU A 189 6.40 -9.21 12.39
N PRO A 190 7.10 -9.69 13.43
CA PRO A 190 7.51 -8.83 14.52
C PRO A 190 8.30 -7.67 13.90
N SER A 191 7.72 -6.47 13.98
CA SER A 191 8.40 -5.25 13.55
C SER A 191 9.77 -5.22 14.23
N PRO A 192 10.88 -5.06 13.49
CA PRO A 192 12.22 -5.03 14.08
C PRO A 192 12.48 -3.81 15.00
N GLY A 193 11.45 -3.05 15.40
CA GLY A 193 11.54 -1.87 16.27
C GLY A 193 10.96 -2.02 17.69
N GLY A 194 10.41 -3.18 18.06
CA GLY A 194 9.75 -3.38 19.35
C GLY A 194 10.60 -4.13 20.38
N VAL A 195 11.76 -3.60 20.78
CA VAL A 195 12.49 -4.16 21.94
C VAL A 195 11.73 -3.83 23.23
N SER A 196 10.81 -4.72 23.64
CA SER A 196 10.44 -4.83 25.05
C SER A 196 11.70 -5.26 25.79
N GLN A 197 12.33 -4.33 26.51
CA GLN A 197 13.53 -4.61 27.28
C GLN A 197 13.20 -5.71 28.30
N VAL A 198 13.66 -6.92 28.04
CA VAL A 198 13.86 -7.93 29.08
C VAL A 198 14.75 -7.28 30.14
N PRO A 199 14.41 -7.30 31.44
CA PRO A 199 15.27 -6.75 32.47
C PRO A 199 16.63 -7.45 32.39
N SER A 200 17.69 -6.69 32.17
CA SER A 200 19.06 -7.20 32.20
C SER A 200 19.31 -7.87 33.55
N VAL A 201 19.70 -9.14 33.52
CA VAL A 201 20.23 -9.84 34.69
C VAL A 201 21.46 -9.06 35.18
N PRO A 202 21.62 -8.79 36.49
CA PRO A 202 22.78 -8.07 37.00
C PRO A 202 24.09 -8.78 36.68
N ASP A 203 25.10 -8.02 36.24
CA ASP A 203 26.46 -8.51 35.99
C ASP A 203 27.07 -9.17 37.24
N VAL A 204 27.60 -10.37 37.05
CA VAL A 204 28.35 -11.12 38.07
C VAL A 204 29.72 -10.43 38.27
N PRO A 205 30.19 -10.19 39.51
CA PRO A 205 31.45 -9.48 39.75
C PRO A 205 32.66 -10.24 39.21
N SER A 206 33.55 -9.51 38.53
CA SER A 206 34.80 -10.01 37.95
C SER A 206 35.78 -10.54 39.00
N VAL A 207 36.36 -11.69 38.70
CA VAL A 207 37.41 -12.37 39.50
C VAL A 207 38.75 -11.64 39.34
N PRO A 208 39.58 -11.50 40.41
CA PRO A 208 40.83 -10.71 40.35
C PRO A 208 41.97 -11.39 39.56
N SER A 209 42.86 -10.53 39.05
CA SER A 209 43.93 -10.78 38.09
C SER A 209 45.07 -11.69 38.56
N VAL A 210 45.60 -12.50 37.64
CA VAL A 210 46.87 -13.24 37.78
C VAL A 210 48.06 -12.43 37.24
N PRO A 211 49.26 -12.55 37.81
CA PRO A 211 50.39 -11.66 37.57
C PRO A 211 51.19 -11.98 36.30
N SER A 212 51.84 -10.94 35.75
CA SER A 212 52.62 -10.98 34.52
C SER A 212 53.95 -11.72 34.67
N VAL A 213 54.27 -12.56 33.67
CA VAL A 213 55.55 -13.28 33.54
C VAL A 213 56.57 -12.38 32.81
N PRO A 214 57.86 -12.35 33.21
CA PRO A 214 58.85 -11.44 32.64
C PRO A 214 59.35 -11.85 31.24
N SER A 215 59.72 -10.85 30.44
CA SER A 215 60.24 -10.98 29.08
C SER A 215 61.70 -11.46 29.04
N VAL A 216 61.99 -12.39 28.13
CA VAL A 216 63.34 -12.93 27.86
C VAL A 216 64.07 -12.03 26.84
N PRO A 217 65.38 -11.75 27.00
CA PRO A 217 66.12 -10.86 26.10
C PRO A 217 66.40 -11.48 24.72
N SER A 218 66.44 -10.63 23.69
CA SER A 218 66.77 -10.98 22.30
C SER A 218 68.28 -10.91 22.04
N ILE A 219 68.82 -11.90 21.31
CA ILE A 219 70.23 -11.99 20.92
C ILE A 219 70.43 -11.41 19.50
N PRO A 220 71.57 -10.77 19.17
CA PRO A 220 71.77 -10.06 17.90
C PRO A 220 72.17 -10.93 16.70
N VAL A 221 71.83 -10.38 15.53
CA VAL A 221 72.02 -10.71 14.10
C VAL A 221 73.47 -11.03 13.68
N LEU A 222 73.68 -11.87 12.65
CA LEU A 222 74.58 -11.64 11.47
C LEU A 222 74.49 -12.80 10.41
N PRO A 223 75.06 -12.69 9.18
CA PRO A 223 74.28 -12.58 7.93
C PRO A 223 74.69 -13.56 6.80
N GLY A 224 73.98 -13.48 5.66
CA GLY A 224 74.37 -14.02 4.35
C GLY A 224 73.64 -15.32 3.98
N GLY A 225 73.17 -15.53 2.77
CA GLY A 225 73.19 -14.77 1.52
C GLY A 225 72.54 -15.64 0.42
N THR A 226 72.23 -15.02 -0.73
CA THR A 226 71.96 -15.62 -2.07
C THR A 226 70.75 -16.58 -2.17
N GLU A 227 69.88 -16.58 -3.17
CA GLU A 227 69.94 -16.15 -4.58
C GLU A 227 68.49 -16.12 -5.15
N THR A 228 68.27 -15.25 -6.14
CA THR A 228 67.47 -15.46 -7.37
C THR A 228 65.99 -15.86 -7.30
N THR A 229 65.10 -14.97 -7.78
CA THR A 229 64.41 -15.10 -9.09
C THR A 229 63.51 -13.89 -9.37
N GLU A 230 63.77 -13.26 -10.51
CA GLU A 230 62.92 -12.34 -11.31
C GLU A 230 61.60 -13.05 -11.73
N PRO A 231 60.44 -12.34 -11.90
CA PRO A 231 60.13 -11.71 -13.18
C PRO A 231 59.29 -10.40 -13.20
N THR A 232 59.70 -9.54 -14.14
CA THR A 232 58.91 -8.71 -15.06
C THR A 232 57.92 -7.68 -14.52
N ASP A 233 58.39 -6.43 -14.64
CA ASP A 233 57.63 -5.19 -14.84
C ASP A 233 56.67 -5.30 -16.05
N PRO A 234 55.45 -4.76 -15.93
CA PRO A 234 55.12 -3.67 -16.84
C PRO A 234 54.58 -2.45 -16.10
N THR A 235 55.36 -1.38 -16.17
CA THR A 235 54.96 -0.01 -15.86
C THR A 235 53.88 0.42 -16.84
N THR A 236 52.63 0.39 -16.39
CA THR A 236 51.53 1.18 -16.99
C THR A 236 50.89 2.03 -15.91
N ILE A 237 51.31 3.29 -15.86
CA ILE A 237 50.65 4.34 -15.09
C ILE A 237 49.23 4.52 -15.64
N PRO A 238 48.16 4.39 -14.84
CA PRO A 238 46.84 4.81 -15.26
C PRO A 238 46.86 6.34 -15.39
N THR A 239 46.60 6.85 -16.59
CA THR A 239 46.31 8.26 -16.80
C THR A 239 45.06 8.63 -16.02
N GLU A 240 45.15 9.71 -15.25
CA GLU A 240 44.03 10.28 -14.49
C GLU A 240 42.84 10.55 -15.42
N PRO A 241 41.61 10.16 -15.04
CA PRO A 241 40.43 10.47 -15.86
C PRO A 241 40.30 11.97 -15.99
N THR A 242 40.26 12.48 -17.22
CA THR A 242 39.88 13.86 -17.48
C THR A 242 38.50 14.11 -16.89
N LYS A 243 38.43 15.03 -15.92
CA LYS A 243 37.19 15.55 -15.35
C LYS A 243 36.21 15.87 -16.48
N PRO A 244 34.97 15.33 -16.48
CA PRO A 244 33.97 15.68 -17.48
C PRO A 244 33.80 17.20 -17.52
N SER A 245 33.88 17.79 -18.71
CA SER A 245 33.51 19.18 -18.92
C SER A 245 32.07 19.37 -18.42
N GLN A 246 31.90 20.29 -17.48
CA GLN A 246 30.62 20.64 -16.90
C GLN A 246 29.63 20.98 -18.04
N PRO A 247 28.42 20.41 -18.07
CA PRO A 247 27.40 20.82 -19.03
C PRO A 247 27.17 22.32 -18.90
N SER A 248 27.15 23.03 -20.03
CA SER A 248 26.73 24.42 -20.08
C SER A 248 25.39 24.56 -19.35
N ALA A 249 25.28 25.59 -18.50
CA ALA A 249 24.04 25.90 -17.81
C ALA A 249 22.88 25.97 -18.82
N PRO A 250 21.69 25.44 -18.48
CA PRO A 250 20.53 25.59 -19.35
C PRO A 250 20.30 27.08 -19.60
N THR A 251 20.12 27.46 -20.86
CA THR A 251 19.61 28.79 -21.19
C THR A 251 18.31 28.99 -20.42
N ALA A 252 18.23 30.07 -19.64
CA ALA A 252 17.02 30.43 -18.93
C ALA A 252 15.82 30.33 -19.88
N PRO A 253 14.71 29.72 -19.47
CA PRO A 253 13.49 29.72 -20.27
C PRO A 253 13.18 31.17 -20.67
N GLY A 254 13.15 31.42 -21.98
CA GLY A 254 12.64 32.69 -22.50
C GLY A 254 11.28 32.94 -21.85
N THR A 255 11.08 34.16 -21.37
CA THR A 255 9.82 34.60 -20.79
C THR A 255 8.67 34.18 -21.70
N THR A 256 7.85 33.26 -21.21
CA THR A 256 6.62 32.87 -21.88
C THR A 256 5.80 34.14 -22.03
N LYS A 257 5.61 34.59 -23.26
CA LYS A 257 4.69 35.69 -23.57
C LYS A 257 3.33 35.27 -23.01
N VAL A 258 2.87 36.00 -22.00
CA VAL A 258 1.55 35.83 -21.39
C VAL A 258 0.52 35.79 -22.53
N PRO A 259 -0.27 34.71 -22.65
CA PRO A 259 -1.39 34.70 -23.58
C PRO A 259 -2.39 35.78 -23.19
N ASP A 260 -2.83 36.54 -24.19
CA ASP A 260 -3.91 37.52 -24.10
C ASP A 260 -5.13 36.87 -23.39
N PRO A 261 -5.78 37.53 -22.42
CA PRO A 261 -6.97 36.97 -21.78
C PRO A 261 -8.00 36.60 -22.83
N THR A 262 -8.37 35.32 -22.81
CA THR A 262 -9.41 34.74 -23.66
C THR A 262 -10.71 35.50 -23.40
N VAL A 263 -11.33 35.95 -24.49
CA VAL A 263 -12.65 36.58 -24.50
C VAL A 263 -13.64 35.68 -23.75
N ASP A 264 -14.28 36.26 -22.73
CA ASP A 264 -15.30 35.65 -21.89
C ASP A 264 -16.41 35.03 -22.75
N PRO A 265 -16.71 33.72 -22.64
CA PRO A 265 -17.81 33.13 -23.35
C PRO A 265 -19.11 33.71 -22.79
N THR A 266 -19.84 34.40 -23.66
CA THR A 266 -21.16 34.99 -23.41
C THR A 266 -22.03 34.03 -22.59
N VAL A 267 -22.42 34.50 -21.40
CA VAL A 267 -23.41 33.86 -20.53
C VAL A 267 -24.67 33.53 -21.34
N PRO A 268 -25.17 32.28 -21.31
CA PRO A 268 -26.45 31.94 -21.91
C PRO A 268 -27.56 32.72 -21.23
N THR A 269 -28.37 33.42 -22.01
CA THR A 269 -29.59 34.08 -21.52
C THR A 269 -30.55 33.05 -20.94
N ASP A 270 -31.02 33.32 -19.72
CA ASP A 270 -32.00 32.54 -18.96
C ASP A 270 -33.26 32.25 -19.81
N PRO A 271 -33.77 31.00 -19.84
CA PRO A 271 -34.98 30.71 -20.59
C PRO A 271 -36.17 31.41 -19.94
N THR A 272 -36.93 32.13 -20.77
CA THR A 272 -38.17 32.82 -20.35
C THR A 272 -39.13 31.82 -19.71
N ALA A 273 -39.58 32.13 -18.50
CA ALA A 273 -40.57 31.33 -17.77
C ALA A 273 -41.86 31.15 -18.60
N PRO A 274 -42.47 29.95 -18.62
CA PRO A 274 -43.72 29.73 -19.31
C PRO A 274 -44.87 30.54 -18.67
N ALA A 275 -45.75 31.07 -19.52
CA ALA A 275 -46.91 31.84 -19.11
C ALA A 275 -47.86 31.02 -18.21
N ASP A 276 -48.32 31.65 -17.14
CA ASP A 276 -49.23 31.10 -16.14
C ASP A 276 -50.57 30.66 -16.80
N PRO A 277 -51.07 29.43 -16.58
CA PRO A 277 -52.32 28.99 -17.17
C PRO A 277 -53.50 29.74 -16.54
N THR A 278 -54.29 30.41 -17.37
CA THR A 278 -55.49 31.13 -16.94
C THR A 278 -56.50 30.17 -16.32
N LEU A 279 -56.92 30.48 -15.08
CA LEU A 279 -57.99 29.76 -14.39
C LEU A 279 -59.30 29.77 -15.19
N PRO A 280 -60.06 28.66 -15.21
CA PRO A 280 -61.37 28.62 -15.83
C PRO A 280 -62.40 29.36 -14.95
N THR A 281 -63.11 30.31 -15.56
CA THR A 281 -64.32 30.90 -14.98
C THR A 281 -65.45 29.87 -14.99
N THR A 282 -65.93 29.50 -13.81
CA THR A 282 -67.14 28.68 -13.61
C THR A 282 -68.42 29.41 -14.05
N PRO A 283 -69.46 28.67 -14.46
CA PRO A 283 -70.68 29.20 -15.07
C PRO A 283 -71.60 29.95 -14.09
#